data_AF-A0AAD5FU37-F1
#
_entry.id   AF-A0AAD5FU37-F1
#
_cell.length_a   1.000
_cell.length_b   1.000
_cell.length_c   1.000
_cell.angle_alpha   90.00
_cell.angle_beta   90.00
_cell.angle_gamma   90.00
#
_symmetry.space_group_name_H-M   'P 1'
#
loop_
_entity.id
_entity.type
_entity.pdbx_description
1 polymer ?
#
loop_
_entity_poly.entity_id
_entity_poly.type
_entity_poly.pdbx_seq_one_letter_code
_entity_poly.pdbx_strand_id
1 'polypeptide(L)'
;VGWSTARDYYTFLWSPLPEVYTEGTAINRSVIFQGYYVPNDDGEFYQFCYVTHKGEIRGASTPFQFRANSPTEEELLTVEDEGGSDILVVTTKASYLE
;
A
#
# COMPACT_ATOMS: atom_id res chain seq x y z
N VAL A 1 0.83 9.32 -6.00
CA VAL A 1 2.13 9.06 -6.67
C VAL A 1 2.44 10.27 -7.54
N GLY A 2 3.71 10.62 -7.76
CA GLY A 2 4.07 11.84 -8.49
C GLY A 2 4.22 13.10 -7.62
N TRP A 3 4.51 12.92 -6.33
CA TRP A 3 4.92 14.01 -5.45
C TRP A 3 6.26 14.61 -5.91
N SER A 4 6.49 15.89 -5.64
CA SER A 4 7.73 16.59 -5.99
C SER A 4 8.63 16.80 -4.79
N THR A 5 8.05 16.94 -3.60
CA THR A 5 8.78 17.23 -2.37
C THR A 5 8.24 16.40 -1.20
N ALA A 6 9.05 16.26 -0.15
CA ALA A 6 8.64 15.60 1.09
C ALA A 6 7.51 16.33 1.85
N ARG A 7 7.10 17.53 1.42
CA ARG A 7 5.96 18.26 2.00
C ARG A 7 4.62 17.85 1.39
N ASP A 8 4.63 17.12 0.29
CA ASP A 8 3.43 16.69 -0.44
C ASP A 8 2.84 15.40 0.15
N TYR A 9 3.07 15.14 1.46
CA TYR A 9 2.54 13.95 2.12
C TYR A 9 1.04 14.09 2.37
N TYR A 10 0.31 12.97 2.29
CA TYR A 10 -1.10 12.93 2.70
C TYR A 10 -1.22 12.89 4.23
N THR A 11 -0.50 11.95 4.85
CA THR A 11 -0.38 11.82 6.31
C THR A 11 1.01 11.27 6.65
N PHE A 12 1.41 11.37 7.91
CA PHE A 12 2.70 10.84 8.36
C PHE A 12 2.64 10.35 9.81
N LEU A 13 3.60 9.51 10.15
CA LEU A 13 3.92 9.12 11.51
C LEU A 13 5.43 9.21 11.70
N TRP A 14 5.84 9.48 12.94
CA TRP A 14 7.25 9.38 13.29
C TRP A 14 7.66 7.90 13.30
N SER A 15 8.78 7.59 12.64
CA SER A 15 9.40 6.28 12.77
C SER A 15 9.95 6.13 14.20
N PRO A 16 9.53 5.10 14.96
CA PRO A 16 9.97 4.94 16.34
C PRO A 16 11.47 4.64 16.40
N LEU A 17 12.18 5.38 17.24
CA LEU A 17 13.61 5.17 17.45
C LEU A 17 13.83 3.84 18.20
N PRO A 18 14.80 3.01 17.79
CA PRO A 18 15.21 1.86 18.58
C PRO A 18 15.69 2.28 19.97
N GLU A 19 15.30 1.55 21.02
CA GLU A 19 15.92 1.69 22.34
C GLU A 19 17.41 1.29 22.31
N VAL A 20 17.74 0.29 21.49
CA VAL A 20 19.11 -0.15 21.21
C VAL A 20 19.34 -0.09 19.70
N TYR A 21 20.21 0.82 19.28
CA TYR A 21 20.66 0.92 17.89
C TYR A 21 22.15 0.62 17.80
N THR A 22 22.51 -0.37 16.98
CA THR A 22 23.90 -0.63 16.59
C THR A 22 24.08 -0.19 15.15
N GLU A 23 25.01 0.72 14.92
CA GLU A 23 25.32 1.23 13.59
C GLU A 23 25.65 0.08 12.62
N GLY A 24 25.12 0.15 11.39
CA GLY A 24 25.32 -0.86 10.36
C GLY A 24 24.43 -2.11 10.45
N THR A 25 23.54 -2.20 11.44
CA THR A 25 22.59 -3.33 11.54
C THR A 25 21.28 -3.04 10.82
N ALA A 26 20.72 -4.06 10.16
CA ALA A 26 19.37 -4.02 9.61
C ALA A 26 18.35 -4.23 10.73
N ILE A 27 17.32 -3.39 10.79
CA ILE A 27 16.30 -3.45 11.83
C ILE A 27 14.92 -3.37 11.18
N ASN A 28 14.08 -4.36 11.48
CA ASN A 28 12.68 -4.34 11.06
C ASN A 28 11.86 -3.44 11.98
N ARG A 29 10.96 -2.65 11.39
CA ARG A 29 10.08 -1.72 12.10
C ARG A 29 8.69 -1.72 11.47
N SER A 30 7.70 -1.42 12.29
CA SER A 30 6.31 -1.24 11.86
C SER A 30 5.76 0.07 12.44
N VAL A 31 4.78 0.63 11.74
CA VAL A 31 3.97 1.77 12.17
C VAL A 31 2.51 1.47 11.84
N ILE A 32 1.58 2.03 12.60
CA ILE A 32 0.14 1.78 12.42
C ILE A 32 -0.54 3.11 12.10
N PHE A 33 -0.92 3.29 10.84
CA PHE A 33 -1.75 4.42 10.42
C PHE A 33 -3.20 4.15 10.83
N GLN A 34 -3.81 5.11 11.51
CA GLN A 34 -5.22 4.99 11.90
C GLN A 34 -6.12 5.29 10.69
N GLY A 35 -7.21 4.54 10.57
CA GLY A 35 -8.12 4.58 9.40
C GLY A 35 -8.69 5.96 9.09
N TYR A 36 -8.87 6.82 10.09
CA TYR A 36 -9.41 8.17 9.89
C TYR A 36 -8.37 9.19 9.37
N TYR A 37 -7.09 8.83 9.30
CA TYR A 37 -6.02 9.66 8.74
C TYR A 37 -5.57 9.22 7.34
N VAL A 38 -6.01 8.05 6.87
CA VAL A 38 -5.64 7.54 5.54
C VAL A 38 -6.63 8.02 4.48
N PRO A 39 -6.25 8.01 3.20
CA PRO A 39 -7.18 8.24 2.10
C PRO A 39 -8.38 7.31 2.15
N ASN A 40 -9.50 7.81 1.63
CA ASN A 40 -10.65 6.95 1.32
C ASN A 40 -10.39 6.21 0.00
N ASP A 41 -11.39 5.47 -0.47
CA ASP A 41 -11.40 4.91 -1.83
C ASP A 41 -11.62 6.04 -2.86
N ASP A 42 -10.55 6.75 -3.18
CA ASP A 42 -10.54 7.93 -4.06
C ASP A 42 -9.96 7.64 -5.47
N GLY A 43 -9.57 6.39 -5.72
CA GLY A 43 -8.97 5.97 -6.99
C GLY A 43 -7.52 6.42 -7.18
N GLU A 44 -6.90 7.11 -6.22
CA GLU A 44 -5.53 7.59 -6.33
C GLU A 44 -4.53 6.55 -5.84
N PHE A 45 -3.34 6.55 -6.46
CA PHE A 45 -2.23 5.71 -6.01
C PHE A 45 -1.40 6.43 -4.95
N TYR A 46 -1.08 5.71 -3.87
CA TYR A 46 -0.24 6.15 -2.76
C TYR A 46 0.99 5.26 -2.64
N GLN A 47 2.02 5.72 -1.93
CA GLN A 47 3.18 4.91 -1.60
C GLN A 47 3.75 5.40 -0.26
N PHE A 48 4.36 4.50 0.51
CA PHE A 48 5.10 4.90 1.70
C PHE A 48 6.44 5.52 1.27
N CYS A 49 6.88 6.57 1.97
CA CYS A 49 8.19 7.17 1.79
C CYS A 49 8.85 7.35 3.16
N TYR A 50 10.08 6.85 3.31
CA TYR A 50 10.85 7.05 4.53
C TYR A 50 11.65 8.36 4.41
N VAL A 51 11.26 9.36 5.19
CA VAL A 51 11.87 10.69 5.19
C VAL A 51 12.67 10.89 6.48
N THR A 52 13.93 11.33 6.35
CA THR A 52 14.78 11.61 7.51
C THR A 52 14.45 12.95 8.16
N HIS A 53 14.99 13.21 9.35
CA HIS A 53 14.87 14.52 10.02
C HIS A 53 15.45 15.69 9.21
N LYS A 54 16.31 15.42 8.20
CA LYS A 54 16.84 16.43 7.28
C LYS A 54 15.95 16.68 6.07
N GLY A 55 14.83 15.97 5.94
CA GLY A 55 13.93 16.02 4.79
C GLY A 55 14.37 15.16 3.60
N GLU A 56 15.35 14.27 3.78
CA GLU A 56 15.84 13.39 2.72
C GLU A 56 14.99 12.13 2.60
N ILE A 57 14.70 11.69 1.39
CA ILE A 57 13.95 10.45 1.12
C ILE A 57 14.95 9.31 0.97
N ARG A 58 14.85 8.30 1.84
CA ARG A 58 15.78 7.16 1.91
C ARG A 58 15.14 5.82 1.53
N GLY A 59 13.86 5.81 1.21
CA GLY A 59 13.16 4.64 0.69
C GLY A 59 11.74 4.99 0.26
N ALA A 60 11.21 4.24 -0.71
CA ALA A 60 9.83 4.32 -1.17
C ALA A 60 9.29 2.92 -1.44
N SER A 61 8.03 2.65 -1.08
CA SER A 61 7.37 1.38 -1.39
C SER A 61 6.92 1.33 -2.85
N THR A 62 6.48 0.16 -3.29
CA THR A 62 5.62 0.07 -4.49
C THR A 62 4.31 0.84 -4.25
N PRO A 63 3.72 1.42 -5.31
CA PRO A 63 2.42 2.07 -5.20
C PRO A 63 1.29 1.11 -4.80
N PHE A 64 0.29 1.62 -4.09
CA PHE A 64 -0.93 0.92 -3.66
C PHE A 64 -2.13 1.88 -3.64
N GLN A 65 -3.34 1.36 -3.55
CA GLN A 65 -4.58 2.13 -3.44
C GLN A 65 -5.33 1.70 -2.18
N PHE A 66 -6.08 2.63 -1.60
CA PHE A 66 -7.09 2.29 -0.60
C PHE A 66 -8.37 1.94 -1.36
N ARG A 67 -8.89 0.73 -1.16
CA ARG A 67 -10.15 0.27 -1.76
C ARG A 67 -11.02 -0.41 -0.74
N ALA A 68 -12.33 -0.34 -0.94
CA ALA A 68 -13.24 -1.22 -0.22
C ALA A 68 -12.94 -2.69 -0.56
N ASN A 69 -13.14 -3.60 0.40
CA ASN A 69 -12.92 -5.04 0.21
C ASN A 69 -13.91 -5.71 -0.77
N SER A 70 -14.78 -4.94 -1.43
CA SER A 70 -15.66 -5.42 -2.49
C SER A 70 -14.92 -5.34 -3.83
N PRO A 71 -14.70 -6.46 -4.52
CA PRO A 71 -14.09 -6.45 -5.85
C PRO A 71 -14.93 -5.59 -6.79
N THR A 72 -14.27 -4.72 -7.55
CA THR A 72 -14.91 -4.02 -8.67
C THR A 72 -15.14 -4.97 -9.84
N GLU A 73 -16.07 -4.67 -10.74
CA GLU A 73 -16.36 -5.51 -11.91
C GLU A 73 -15.12 -5.77 -12.78
N GLU A 74 -14.22 -4.79 -12.87
CA GLU A 74 -12.94 -4.89 -13.59
C GLU A 74 -11.92 -5.82 -12.92
N GLU A 75 -12.07 -6.08 -11.61
CA GLU A 75 -11.22 -7.00 -10.84
C GLU A 75 -11.77 -8.44 -10.86
N LEU A 76 -12.97 -8.65 -11.39
CA LEU A 76 -13.57 -9.97 -11.54
C LEU A 76 -13.11 -10.59 -12.87
N LEU A 77 -12.58 -11.80 -12.78
CA LEU A 77 -12.18 -12.61 -13.93
C LEU A 77 -13.14 -13.79 -14.05
N THR A 78 -13.74 -13.93 -15.23
CA THR A 78 -14.51 -15.11 -15.61
C THR A 78 -13.61 -16.14 -16.26
N VAL A 79 -13.57 -17.34 -15.70
CA VAL A 79 -12.89 -18.49 -16.31
C VAL A 79 -13.96 -19.45 -16.83
N GLU A 80 -13.95 -19.67 -18.15
CA GLU A 80 -14.78 -20.68 -18.79
C GLU A 80 -14.04 -22.03 -18.77
N ASP A 81 -14.75 -23.09 -18.43
CA ASP A 81 -14.21 -24.46 -18.43
C ASP A 81 -14.25 -25.03 -19.86
N GLU A 82 -13.07 -25.40 -20.40
CA GLU A 82 -12.93 -25.92 -21.77
C GLU A 82 -13.73 -27.22 -22.03
N GLY A 83 -14.22 -27.87 -20.97
CA GLY A 83 -15.07 -29.07 -21.02
C GLY A 83 -16.55 -28.84 -21.37
N GLY A 84 -17.00 -27.60 -21.56
CA GLY A 84 -18.40 -27.30 -21.91
C GLY A 84 -19.37 -27.47 -20.75
N SER A 85 -18.93 -27.25 -19.51
CA SER A 85 -19.80 -27.23 -18.34
C SER A 85 -20.57 -25.89 -18.26
N ASP A 86 -21.82 -25.92 -17.79
CA ASP A 86 -22.66 -24.71 -17.54
C ASP A 86 -22.17 -23.87 -16.33
N ILE A 87 -20.89 -24.01 -15.92
CA ILE A 87 -20.35 -23.41 -14.71
C ILE A 87 -19.44 -22.23 -15.08
N LEU A 88 -19.82 -21.04 -14.62
CA LEU A 88 -18.98 -19.84 -14.68
C LEU A 88 -18.24 -19.67 -13.35
N VAL A 89 -16.91 -19.75 -13.37
CA VAL A 89 -16.08 -19.46 -12.20
C VAL A 89 -15.68 -17.99 -12.22
N VAL A 90 -16.06 -17.25 -11.17
CA VAL A 90 -15.68 -15.84 -10.99
C VAL A 90 -14.60 -15.74 -9.91
N THR A 91 -13.45 -15.16 -10.25
CA THR A 91 -12.30 -15.00 -9.33
C THR A 91 -11.84 -13.54 -9.28
N THR A 92 -11.16 -13.12 -8.21
CA THR A 92 -10.69 -11.73 -8.04
C THR A 92 -9.21 -11.58 -8.37
N LYS A 93 -8.81 -10.56 -9.13
CA LYS A 93 -7.40 -10.28 -9.46
C LYS A 93 -6.67 -9.44 -8.39
N ALA A 94 -7.36 -8.98 -7.36
CA ALA A 94 -6.78 -8.10 -6.34
C ALA A 94 -5.75 -8.85 -5.47
N SER A 95 -4.54 -8.29 -5.35
CA SER A 95 -3.53 -8.68 -4.37
C SER A 95 -3.58 -7.71 -3.19
N TYR A 96 -3.79 -8.23 -1.97
CA TYR A 96 -3.75 -7.41 -0.76
C TYR A 96 -2.30 -7.19 -0.35
N LEU A 97 -1.99 -5.96 0.09
CA LEU A 97 -0.70 -5.68 0.73
C LEU A 97 -0.76 -6.25 2.15
N GLU A 98 0.02 -7.31 2.42
CA GLU A 98 0.17 -7.93 3.75
C GLU A 98 1.15 -7.17 4.65
#